data_AF-A0A6A6NYK4-F1
#
_entry.id   AF-A0A6A6NYK4-F1
#
_cell.length_a   1.000
_cell.length_b   1.000
_cell.length_c   1.000
_cell.angle_alpha   90.00
_cell.angle_beta   90.00
_cell.angle_gamma   90.00
#
_symmetry.space_group_name_H-M   'P 1'
#
loop_
_entity.id
_entity.type
_entity.pdbx_description
1 polymer ?
#
loop_
_entity_poly.entity_id
_entity_poly.type
_entity_poly.pdbx_seq_one_letter_code
_entity_poly.pdbx_strand_id
1 'polypeptide(L)'
;LPLLSPARLDRARADGPAAKPEPTVLYLAYGSNLCYETFQDRRGVRPLAQVNVQVPELRLTFDLPGIPYTEPCFANTARRRADGGDNSDGGDDGGKEKEKEKGERRWTKGLVGVVYEVTSEDYAHIIATEGGGSAYHDVLVDCYPLEHGRDTVPRTHPDVPPFKAHTLFAPRQDPDDPSSGSGGRLSRPDPSYAQPSARYLKLITDGADECSLPAEYREYLGALRPYTITTQKQRLGAFIFLSLWGPFIALVFALQEAFKDSDGRSPDWLVQLSGAIFAAVWSSYDTFFHDVFGDGERTMDEHDQSDRDVCARRGPARRW
;
A
#
# COMPACT_ATOMS: atom_id res chain seq x y z
N LEU A 1 21.92 -9.01 1.95
CA LEU A 1 21.42 -10.41 1.82
C LEU A 1 22.04 -11.04 0.56
N PRO A 2 22.30 -12.36 0.53
CA PRO A 2 22.76 -13.01 -0.70
C PRO A 2 21.66 -12.96 -1.77
N LEU A 3 22.07 -12.90 -3.04
CA LEU A 3 21.14 -13.01 -4.16
C LEU A 3 20.57 -14.44 -4.25
N LEU A 4 19.31 -14.59 -4.63
CA LEU A 4 18.72 -15.88 -4.97
C LEU A 4 19.53 -16.54 -6.09
N SER A 5 20.02 -17.75 -5.85
CA SER A 5 20.87 -18.46 -6.80
C SER A 5 20.06 -19.01 -7.99
N PRO A 6 20.68 -19.23 -9.17
CA PRO A 6 19.99 -19.82 -10.32
C PRO A 6 19.30 -21.15 -9.99
N ALA A 7 19.96 -22.02 -9.22
CA ALA A 7 19.38 -23.30 -8.79
C ALA A 7 18.12 -23.14 -7.90
N ARG A 8 18.03 -22.07 -7.10
CA ARG A 8 16.83 -21.76 -6.30
C ARG A 8 15.72 -21.19 -7.16
N LEU A 9 16.05 -20.32 -8.13
CA LEU A 9 15.07 -19.82 -9.11
C LEU A 9 14.51 -20.96 -9.97
N ASP A 10 15.35 -21.90 -10.40
CA ASP A 10 14.91 -23.06 -11.19
C ASP A 10 14.00 -23.99 -10.40
N ARG A 11 14.23 -24.13 -9.09
CA ARG A 11 13.32 -24.85 -8.19
C ARG A 11 11.96 -24.14 -8.10
N ALA A 12 11.96 -22.82 -7.85
CA ALA A 12 10.75 -22.01 -7.79
C ALA A 12 9.94 -22.02 -9.11
N ARG A 13 10.59 -22.29 -10.24
CA ARG A 13 9.94 -22.48 -11.55
C ARG A 13 9.32 -23.87 -11.72
N ALA A 14 9.92 -24.89 -11.11
CA ALA A 14 9.52 -26.28 -11.22
C ALA A 14 8.37 -26.64 -10.27
N ASP A 15 8.25 -25.94 -9.13
CA ASP A 15 7.22 -26.20 -8.14
C ASP A 15 5.85 -25.69 -8.63
N GLY A 16 4.99 -26.63 -9.02
CA GLY A 16 3.55 -26.40 -9.19
C GLY A 16 2.81 -26.40 -7.84
N PRO A 17 1.52 -26.01 -7.79
CA PRO A 17 0.73 -25.82 -6.55
C PRO A 17 0.48 -27.10 -5.72
N ALA A 18 1.17 -28.22 -6.00
CA ALA A 18 0.99 -29.52 -5.38
C ALA A 18 2.27 -30.08 -4.72
N ALA A 19 3.27 -29.24 -4.42
CA ALA A 19 4.45 -29.64 -3.68
C ALA A 19 4.19 -29.70 -2.16
N LYS A 20 4.97 -30.53 -1.44
CA LYS A 20 4.96 -30.64 0.04
C LYS A 20 5.11 -29.25 0.68
N PRO A 21 4.70 -29.03 1.95
CA PRO A 21 4.94 -27.76 2.63
C PRO A 21 6.44 -27.46 2.59
N GLU A 22 6.81 -26.47 1.76
CA GLU A 22 8.18 -26.03 1.61
C GLU A 22 8.64 -25.42 2.94
N PRO A 23 9.90 -25.63 3.35
CA PRO A 23 10.45 -25.00 4.53
C PRO A 23 10.58 -23.48 4.39
N THR A 24 10.46 -22.97 3.16
CA THR A 24 10.63 -21.57 2.81
C THR A 24 9.54 -21.08 1.86
N VAL A 25 9.27 -19.78 1.90
CA VAL A 25 8.27 -19.11 1.07
C VAL A 25 8.95 -17.97 0.33
N LEU A 26 8.64 -17.81 -0.95
CA LEU A 26 9.03 -16.64 -1.73
C LEU A 26 7.99 -15.55 -1.56
N TYR A 27 8.37 -14.46 -0.90
CA TYR A 27 7.48 -13.34 -0.57
C TYR A 27 7.91 -12.07 -1.32
N LEU A 28 7.02 -11.52 -2.14
CA LEU A 28 7.19 -10.25 -2.84
C LEU A 28 6.79 -9.08 -1.94
N ALA A 29 7.78 -8.27 -1.60
CA ALA A 29 7.64 -6.97 -0.96
C ALA A 29 7.62 -5.83 -1.99
N TYR A 30 6.73 -4.86 -1.79
CA TYR A 30 6.62 -3.66 -2.62
C TYR A 30 6.31 -2.36 -1.85
N GLY A 31 5.99 -2.47 -0.56
CA GLY A 31 5.69 -1.34 0.34
C GLY A 31 6.75 -1.17 1.43
N SER A 32 6.33 -0.93 2.66
CA SER A 32 7.24 -0.76 3.82
C SER A 32 8.19 -1.94 4.05
N ASN A 33 7.83 -3.13 3.56
CA ASN A 33 8.64 -4.35 3.72
C ASN A 33 9.92 -4.35 2.88
N LEU A 34 10.08 -3.36 1.99
CA LEU A 34 11.36 -3.14 1.32
C LEU A 34 12.46 -2.69 2.29
N CYS A 35 12.09 -2.00 3.39
CA CYS A 35 13.03 -1.43 4.34
C CYS A 35 13.42 -2.43 5.44
N TYR A 36 14.71 -2.55 5.72
CA TYR A 36 15.27 -3.39 6.76
C TYR A 36 14.76 -3.01 8.16
N GLU A 37 14.57 -1.73 8.46
CA GLU A 37 14.01 -1.29 9.75
C GLU A 37 12.62 -1.90 9.98
N THR A 38 11.77 -1.94 8.94
CA THR A 38 10.43 -2.52 9.06
C THR A 38 10.50 -4.04 9.05
N PHE A 39 11.23 -4.60 8.08
CA PHE A 39 11.19 -6.02 7.78
C PHE A 39 12.02 -6.85 8.77
N GLN A 40 13.24 -6.45 9.05
CA GLN A 40 14.16 -7.19 9.93
C GLN A 40 14.09 -6.72 11.38
N ASP A 41 14.09 -5.41 11.64
CA ASP A 41 14.21 -4.93 13.02
C ASP A 41 12.87 -5.02 13.76
N ARG A 42 11.83 -4.36 13.23
CA ARG A 42 10.52 -4.31 13.91
C ARG A 42 9.77 -5.64 13.90
N ARG A 43 9.86 -6.40 12.81
CA ARG A 43 9.15 -7.68 12.65
C ARG A 43 10.01 -8.91 12.92
N GLY A 44 11.32 -8.75 13.09
CA GLY A 44 12.19 -9.88 13.38
C GLY A 44 12.38 -10.87 12.22
N VAL A 45 11.86 -10.60 11.01
CA VAL A 45 12.01 -11.49 9.86
C VAL A 45 13.49 -11.58 9.46
N ARG A 46 13.96 -12.77 9.09
CA ARG A 46 15.35 -13.01 8.70
C ARG A 46 15.39 -13.65 7.31
N PRO A 47 15.40 -12.84 6.24
CA PRO A 47 15.41 -13.37 4.89
C PRO A 47 16.67 -14.21 4.63
N LEU A 48 16.50 -15.31 3.92
CA LEU A 48 17.58 -16.23 3.55
C LEU A 48 18.29 -15.76 2.27
N ALA A 49 17.53 -15.14 1.36
CA ALA A 49 18.03 -14.59 0.10
C ALA A 49 17.04 -13.55 -0.45
N GLN A 50 17.48 -12.76 -1.43
CA GLN A 50 16.62 -11.79 -2.10
C GLN A 50 16.88 -11.67 -3.61
N VAL A 51 15.91 -11.17 -4.36
CA VAL A 51 16.08 -10.78 -5.77
C VAL A 51 15.13 -9.64 -6.11
N ASN A 52 15.64 -8.65 -6.85
CA ASN A 52 14.81 -7.56 -7.36
C ASN A 52 14.01 -8.08 -8.55
N VAL A 53 12.73 -7.74 -8.61
CA VAL A 53 11.83 -8.27 -9.66
C VAL A 53 10.96 -7.18 -10.25
N GLN A 54 10.49 -7.45 -11.46
CA GLN A 54 9.37 -6.76 -12.08
C GLN A 54 8.16 -7.69 -12.14
N VAL A 55 6.98 -7.14 -11.85
CA VAL A 55 5.67 -7.81 -12.00
C VAL A 55 4.82 -7.01 -12.99
N PRO A 56 4.81 -7.39 -14.29
CA PRO A 56 4.17 -6.63 -15.37
C PRO A 56 2.66 -6.48 -15.24
N GLU A 57 2.02 -7.45 -14.59
CA GLU A 57 0.57 -7.53 -14.40
C GLU A 57 0.06 -6.67 -13.24
N LEU A 58 0.95 -6.12 -12.41
CA LEU A 58 0.60 -5.27 -11.28
C LEU A 58 1.16 -3.86 -11.44
N ARG A 59 0.54 -2.93 -10.71
CA ARG A 59 1.06 -1.58 -10.46
C ARG A 59 0.99 -1.25 -8.98
N LEU A 60 1.89 -0.38 -8.52
CA LEU A 60 1.85 0.20 -7.19
C LEU A 60 0.72 1.25 -7.11
N THR A 61 -0.01 1.23 -6.01
CA THR A 61 -1.07 2.20 -5.68
C THR A 61 -0.94 2.59 -4.21
N PHE A 62 -1.53 3.71 -3.82
CA PHE A 62 -1.59 4.17 -2.43
C PHE A 62 -3.05 4.32 -1.99
N ASP A 63 -3.83 3.26 -2.18
CA ASP A 63 -5.28 3.28 -2.00
C ASP A 63 -5.78 2.43 -0.82
N LEU A 64 -4.86 1.85 -0.02
CA LEU A 64 -5.24 1.21 1.23
C LEU A 64 -5.42 2.27 2.32
N PRO A 65 -6.62 2.45 2.88
CA PRO A 65 -6.84 3.49 3.88
C PRO A 65 -6.10 3.19 5.18
N GLY A 66 -5.45 4.21 5.72
CA GLY A 66 -4.86 4.17 7.06
C GLY A 66 -5.67 5.01 8.05
N ILE A 67 -4.99 5.94 8.72
CA ILE A 67 -5.57 6.81 9.74
C ILE A 67 -5.50 8.27 9.25
N PRO A 68 -6.64 8.98 9.14
CA PRO A 68 -6.66 10.38 8.76
C PRO A 68 -5.70 11.25 9.60
N TYR A 69 -5.15 12.27 8.97
CA TYR A 69 -4.20 13.24 9.53
C TYR A 69 -2.81 12.73 9.91
N THR A 70 -2.57 11.42 9.94
CA THR A 70 -1.26 10.86 10.30
C THR A 70 -0.66 10.02 9.19
N GLU A 71 -1.35 8.94 8.83
CA GLU A 71 -0.92 7.89 7.91
C GLU A 71 -2.09 7.60 6.99
N PRO A 72 -2.46 8.53 6.09
CA PRO A 72 -3.80 8.50 5.52
C PRO A 72 -4.03 7.30 4.60
N CYS A 73 -2.97 6.86 3.92
CA CYS A 73 -2.99 5.67 3.09
C CYS A 73 -1.64 4.96 3.04
N PHE A 74 -1.72 3.68 2.68
CA PHE A 74 -0.59 2.75 2.55
C PHE A 74 -0.51 2.20 1.13
N ALA A 75 0.64 1.60 0.81
CA ALA A 75 0.85 0.95 -0.48
C ALA A 75 -0.08 -0.26 -0.63
N ASN A 76 -0.57 -0.47 -1.84
CA ASN A 76 -1.26 -1.68 -2.28
C ASN A 76 -0.92 -1.93 -3.75
N THR A 77 -1.32 -3.07 -4.29
CA THR A 77 -1.22 -3.37 -5.72
C THR A 77 -2.57 -3.28 -6.41
N ALA A 78 -2.55 -3.06 -7.72
CA ALA A 78 -3.72 -3.19 -8.58
C ALA A 78 -3.31 -3.86 -9.90
N ARG A 79 -4.25 -4.57 -10.55
CA ARG A 79 -4.00 -5.13 -11.88
C ARG A 79 -3.72 -4.01 -12.90
N ARG A 80 -2.72 -4.22 -13.76
CA ARG A 80 -2.37 -3.34 -14.87
C ARG A 80 -3.12 -3.79 -16.12
N ARG A 81 -3.81 -2.86 -16.81
CA ARG A 81 -4.44 -3.14 -18.11
C ARG A 81 -3.36 -3.29 -19.20
N ALA A 82 -3.58 -4.21 -20.14
CA ALA A 82 -2.57 -4.67 -21.11
C ALA A 82 -2.10 -3.60 -22.11
N ASP A 83 -2.86 -2.53 -22.24
CA ASP A 83 -2.78 -1.49 -23.27
C ASP A 83 -2.08 -0.21 -22.81
N GLY A 84 -1.50 -0.18 -21.60
CA GLY A 84 -0.78 1.00 -21.10
C GLY A 84 -1.65 2.25 -20.88
N GLY A 85 -2.94 2.18 -21.23
CA GLY A 85 -3.97 3.16 -20.94
C GLY A 85 -4.60 2.86 -19.60
N ASP A 86 -4.03 3.40 -18.53
CA ASP A 86 -4.75 3.49 -17.26
C ASP A 86 -5.72 4.68 -17.38
N ASN A 87 -6.92 4.40 -17.90
CA ASN A 87 -8.13 5.20 -17.66
C ASN A 87 -8.45 5.14 -16.16
N SER A 88 -7.67 5.87 -15.38
CA SER A 88 -8.16 6.61 -14.24
C SER A 88 -8.12 8.06 -14.69
N ASP A 89 -9.28 8.48 -15.21
CA ASP A 89 -9.52 9.80 -15.78
C ASP A 89 -9.10 10.89 -14.80
N GLY A 90 -8.53 11.94 -15.38
CA GLY A 90 -8.18 13.14 -14.65
C GLY A 90 -9.43 13.81 -14.12
N GLY A 91 -9.32 14.33 -12.89
CA GLY A 91 -10.08 15.51 -12.54
C GLY A 91 -9.80 16.58 -13.58
N ASP A 92 -10.84 16.89 -14.36
CA ASP A 92 -10.95 18.09 -15.18
C ASP A 92 -10.79 19.31 -14.27
N ASP A 93 -9.65 19.97 -14.36
CA ASP A 93 -9.58 21.42 -14.24
C ASP A 93 -8.36 21.99 -15.00
N GLY A 94 -8.68 22.71 -16.08
CA GLY A 94 -7.92 23.80 -16.69
C GLY A 94 -6.39 23.72 -16.79
N GLY A 95 -5.88 23.36 -17.97
CA GLY A 95 -4.57 23.86 -18.45
C GLY A 95 -3.76 22.88 -19.30
N LYS A 96 -3.86 23.02 -20.63
CA LYS A 96 -3.20 22.20 -21.66
C LYS A 96 -1.66 22.16 -21.63
N GLU A 97 -1.01 22.91 -20.75
CA GLU A 97 0.45 22.89 -20.56
C GLU A 97 0.90 21.98 -19.40
N LYS A 98 0.03 21.64 -18.44
CA LYS A 98 0.37 20.76 -17.30
C LYS A 98 0.33 19.25 -17.65
N GLU A 99 -0.27 18.86 -18.77
CA GLU A 99 -0.41 17.45 -19.16
C GLU A 99 0.89 16.81 -19.68
N LYS A 100 1.76 17.58 -20.33
CA LYS A 100 3.06 17.05 -20.82
C LYS A 100 4.01 16.70 -19.67
N GLU A 101 4.06 17.51 -18.61
CA GLU A 101 4.88 17.21 -17.42
C GLU A 101 4.27 16.12 -16.52
N LYS A 102 2.94 16.01 -16.44
CA LYS A 102 2.26 14.95 -15.68
C LYS A 102 2.42 13.56 -16.30
N GLY A 103 2.50 13.48 -17.64
CA GLY A 103 2.68 12.20 -18.36
C GLY A 103 4.07 11.58 -18.17
N GLU A 104 5.11 12.39 -18.01
CA GLU A 104 6.50 11.93 -17.83
C GLU A 104 6.79 11.47 -16.39
N ARG A 105 6.05 11.98 -15.40
CA ARG A 105 6.21 11.64 -13.96
C ARG A 105 5.40 10.42 -13.51
N ARG A 106 4.57 9.84 -14.38
CA ARG A 106 3.72 8.68 -14.04
C ARG A 106 4.46 7.38 -14.34
N TRP A 107 4.55 6.48 -13.36
CA TRP A 107 5.09 5.13 -13.60
C TRP A 107 4.15 4.35 -14.53
N THR A 108 4.66 3.95 -15.69
CA THR A 108 3.89 3.26 -16.74
C THR A 108 4.22 1.77 -16.89
N LYS A 109 5.25 1.30 -16.18
CA LYS A 109 5.76 -0.07 -16.24
C LYS A 109 5.09 -0.95 -15.18
N GLY A 110 5.42 -2.23 -15.19
CA GLY A 110 5.03 -3.14 -14.10
C GLY A 110 5.53 -2.71 -12.73
N LEU A 111 4.91 -3.23 -11.69
CA LEU A 111 5.36 -3.10 -10.30
C LEU A 111 6.82 -3.56 -10.19
N VAL A 112 7.62 -2.82 -9.43
CA VAL A 112 8.98 -3.23 -9.07
C VAL A 112 9.02 -3.44 -7.57
N GLY A 113 9.65 -4.53 -7.16
CA GLY A 113 9.76 -4.92 -5.77
C GLY A 113 10.91 -5.88 -5.53
N VAL A 114 10.94 -6.46 -4.34
CA VAL A 114 11.95 -7.42 -3.91
C VAL A 114 11.25 -8.69 -3.50
N VAL A 115 11.67 -9.82 -4.08
CA VAL A 115 11.28 -11.12 -3.54
C VAL A 115 12.31 -11.54 -2.51
N TYR A 116 11.84 -11.82 -1.29
CA TYR A 116 12.61 -12.44 -0.22
C TYR A 116 12.27 -13.93 -0.14
N GLU A 117 13.28 -14.76 0.05
CA GLU A 117 13.08 -16.13 0.53
C GLU A 117 13.08 -16.09 2.07
N VAL A 118 11.96 -16.44 2.68
CA VAL A 118 11.77 -16.43 4.15
C VAL A 118 11.38 -17.83 4.63
N THR A 119 11.53 -18.11 5.93
CA THR A 119 11.00 -19.36 6.50
C THR A 119 9.47 -19.30 6.54
N SER A 120 8.81 -20.47 6.62
CA SER A 120 7.35 -20.50 6.77
C SER A 120 6.86 -19.85 8.07
N GLU A 121 7.68 -19.87 9.12
CA GLU A 121 7.42 -19.18 10.40
C GLU A 121 7.50 -17.65 10.22
N ASP A 122 8.55 -17.15 9.57
CA ASP A 122 8.68 -15.73 9.25
C ASP A 122 7.54 -15.26 8.34
N TYR A 123 7.10 -16.11 7.40
CA TYR A 123 5.98 -15.81 6.53
C TYR A 123 4.66 -15.67 7.32
N ALA A 124 4.37 -16.60 8.24
CA ALA A 124 3.22 -16.47 9.14
C ALA A 124 3.28 -15.18 9.98
N HIS A 125 4.49 -14.78 10.41
CA HIS A 125 4.69 -13.51 11.12
C HIS A 125 4.42 -12.28 10.23
N ILE A 126 4.78 -12.33 8.95
CA ILE A 126 4.44 -11.28 7.98
C ILE A 126 2.92 -11.17 7.84
N ILE A 127 2.21 -12.29 7.68
CA ILE A 127 0.74 -12.33 7.58
C ILE A 127 0.08 -11.72 8.82
N ALA A 128 0.57 -12.05 10.01
CA ALA A 128 0.08 -11.49 11.27
C ALA A 128 0.19 -9.96 11.32
N THR A 129 1.35 -9.44 10.91
CA THR A 129 1.68 -8.02 11.06
C THR A 129 1.14 -7.14 9.93
N GLU A 130 0.64 -7.72 8.84
CA GLU A 130 -0.06 -7.01 7.75
C GLU A 130 -1.58 -6.97 7.94
N GLY A 131 -2.06 -7.18 9.17
CA GLY A 131 -3.47 -7.10 9.53
C GLY A 131 -4.14 -8.47 9.69
N GLY A 132 -3.35 -9.52 9.95
CA GLY A 132 -3.86 -10.84 10.33
C GLY A 132 -4.80 -11.49 9.31
N GLY A 133 -4.59 -11.21 8.01
CA GLY A 133 -5.43 -11.70 6.91
C GLY A 133 -6.79 -10.99 6.75
N SER A 134 -7.03 -9.88 7.47
CA SER A 134 -8.32 -9.16 7.42
C SER A 134 -8.48 -8.23 6.21
N ALA A 135 -7.38 -7.68 5.68
CA ALA A 135 -7.40 -6.71 4.59
C ALA A 135 -6.67 -7.18 3.32
N TYR A 136 -5.71 -8.09 3.47
CA TYR A 136 -4.89 -8.60 2.38
C TYR A 136 -5.17 -10.08 2.12
N HIS A 137 -5.36 -10.40 0.85
CA HIS A 137 -5.37 -11.75 0.32
C HIS A 137 -3.96 -12.13 -0.11
N ASP A 138 -3.53 -13.31 0.28
CA ASP A 138 -2.33 -13.92 -0.26
C ASP A 138 -2.61 -14.41 -1.69
N VAL A 139 -1.83 -13.89 -2.65
CA VAL A 139 -1.95 -14.22 -4.07
C VAL A 139 -0.59 -14.58 -4.65
N LEU A 140 -0.58 -15.54 -5.58
CA LEU A 140 0.62 -15.91 -6.34
C LEU A 140 0.71 -15.09 -7.63
N VAL A 141 1.85 -14.43 -7.83
CA VAL A 141 2.12 -13.56 -8.98
C VAL A 141 3.37 -14.00 -9.75
N ASP A 142 3.41 -13.69 -11.05
CA ASP A 142 4.58 -13.95 -11.88
C ASP A 142 5.63 -12.84 -11.70
N CYS A 143 6.77 -13.21 -11.12
CA CYS A 143 7.90 -12.33 -10.86
C CYS A 143 9.01 -12.55 -11.89
N TYR A 144 9.42 -11.48 -12.57
CA TYR A 144 10.53 -11.50 -13.52
C TYR A 144 11.79 -10.95 -12.87
N PRO A 145 12.86 -11.75 -12.68
CA PRO A 145 14.11 -11.28 -12.11
C PRO A 145 14.70 -10.09 -12.87
N LEU A 146 15.09 -9.06 -12.13
CA LEU A 146 15.87 -7.93 -12.65
C LEU A 146 17.35 -8.20 -12.46
N GLU A 147 18.14 -7.87 -13.48
CA GLU A 147 19.59 -7.95 -13.41
C GLU A 147 20.13 -7.00 -12.33
N HIS A 148 20.98 -7.53 -11.46
CA HIS A 148 21.58 -6.74 -10.39
C HIS A 148 22.50 -5.66 -10.97
N GLY A 149 22.38 -4.42 -10.48
CA GLY A 149 23.17 -3.28 -10.96
C GLY A 149 22.65 -2.62 -12.24
N ARG A 150 21.50 -3.05 -12.78
CA ARG A 150 20.85 -2.38 -13.91
C ARG A 150 20.02 -1.18 -13.43
N ASP A 151 20.26 -0.01 -14.04
CA ASP A 151 19.59 1.23 -13.64
C ASP A 151 18.16 1.39 -14.20
N THR A 152 17.85 0.70 -15.29
CA THR A 152 16.57 0.86 -16.01
C THR A 152 15.69 -0.38 -15.90
N VAL A 153 14.38 -0.16 -15.86
CA VAL A 153 13.37 -1.22 -15.82
C VAL A 153 12.82 -1.46 -17.23
N PRO A 154 12.71 -2.70 -17.72
CA PRO A 154 12.05 -2.98 -18.99
C PRO A 154 10.59 -2.49 -19.02
N ARG A 155 10.10 -2.01 -20.17
CA ARG A 155 8.71 -1.53 -20.29
C ARG A 155 7.68 -2.66 -20.18
N THR A 156 8.02 -3.85 -20.66
CA THR A 156 7.17 -5.04 -20.66
C THR A 156 7.58 -5.96 -19.52
N HIS A 157 8.65 -6.72 -19.72
CA HIS A 157 9.33 -7.57 -18.75
C HIS A 157 10.73 -7.89 -19.28
N PRO A 158 11.67 -8.27 -18.42
CA PRO A 158 12.92 -8.92 -18.82
C PRO A 158 12.68 -10.17 -19.67
N ASP A 159 13.56 -10.45 -20.63
CA ASP A 159 13.56 -11.68 -21.45
C ASP A 159 14.10 -12.90 -20.65
N VAL A 160 13.70 -13.03 -19.39
CA VAL A 160 14.01 -14.19 -18.53
C VAL A 160 12.73 -14.85 -18.06
N PRO A 161 12.72 -16.19 -17.87
CA PRO A 161 11.52 -16.88 -17.42
C PRO A 161 11.12 -16.43 -16.01
N PRO A 162 9.82 -16.18 -15.76
CA PRO A 162 9.34 -15.77 -14.45
C PRO A 162 9.40 -16.92 -13.44
N PHE A 163 9.16 -16.60 -12.18
CA PHE A 163 8.92 -17.56 -11.10
C PHE A 163 7.76 -17.05 -10.23
N LYS A 164 7.12 -17.95 -9.47
CA LYS A 164 5.99 -17.58 -8.60
C LYS A 164 6.47 -17.09 -7.24
N ALA A 165 5.84 -16.02 -6.75
CA ALA A 165 6.01 -15.55 -5.38
C ALA A 165 4.65 -15.17 -4.79
N HIS A 166 4.51 -15.37 -3.48
CA HIS A 166 3.40 -14.89 -2.68
C HIS A 166 3.49 -13.38 -2.53
N THR A 167 2.38 -12.69 -2.65
CA THR A 167 2.27 -11.28 -2.32
C THR A 167 0.95 -10.98 -1.68
N LEU A 168 0.89 -9.90 -0.93
CA LEU A 168 -0.30 -9.48 -0.22
C LEU A 168 -0.99 -8.43 -1.07
N PHE A 169 -2.22 -8.73 -1.47
CA PHE A 169 -3.06 -7.85 -2.29
C PHE A 169 -4.37 -7.58 -1.56
N ALA A 170 -4.72 -6.31 -1.41
CA ALA A 170 -6.00 -5.92 -0.83
C ALA A 170 -6.99 -5.61 -1.96
N PRO A 171 -7.83 -6.58 -2.40
CA PRO A 171 -8.83 -6.34 -3.44
C PRO A 171 -9.79 -5.24 -2.99
N ARG A 172 -10.28 -4.47 -3.96
CA ARG A 172 -11.45 -3.63 -3.68
C ARG A 172 -12.63 -4.53 -3.45
N GLN A 173 -13.42 -4.21 -2.43
CA GLN A 173 -14.74 -4.79 -2.29
C GLN A 173 -15.61 -4.23 -3.42
N ASP A 174 -16.15 -5.10 -4.25
CA ASP A 174 -17.13 -4.69 -5.26
C ASP A 174 -18.50 -4.58 -4.56
N PRO A 175 -19.11 -3.38 -4.48
CA PRO A 175 -20.41 -3.21 -3.85
C PRO A 175 -21.53 -3.98 -4.55
N ASP A 176 -21.34 -4.38 -5.82
CA ASP A 176 -22.32 -5.11 -6.62
C ASP A 176 -22.09 -6.64 -6.60
N ASP A 177 -21.00 -7.13 -5.99
CA ASP A 177 -20.71 -8.57 -5.87
C ASP A 177 -20.94 -9.08 -4.44
N PRO A 178 -22.09 -9.69 -4.13
CA PRO A 178 -22.38 -10.25 -2.81
C PRO A 178 -21.52 -11.49 -2.44
N SER A 179 -20.72 -12.02 -3.37
CA SER A 179 -19.71 -13.06 -3.08
C SER A 179 -18.37 -12.49 -2.58
N SER A 180 -18.18 -11.17 -2.69
CA SER A 180 -17.14 -10.44 -1.96
C SER A 180 -17.48 -10.50 -0.48
N GLY A 181 -16.97 -11.53 0.21
CA GLY A 181 -17.27 -11.79 1.61
C GLY A 181 -17.09 -10.57 2.52
N SER A 182 -17.61 -10.66 3.74
CA SER A 182 -17.54 -9.66 4.82
C SER A 182 -16.12 -9.17 5.20
N GLY A 183 -15.06 -9.58 4.49
CA GLY A 183 -13.66 -9.26 4.73
C GLY A 183 -13.02 -8.37 3.65
N GLY A 184 -13.79 -7.54 2.95
CA GLY A 184 -13.25 -6.53 2.03
C GLY A 184 -12.70 -5.31 2.78
N ARG A 185 -11.66 -4.67 2.23
CA ARG A 185 -11.16 -3.39 2.76
C ARG A 185 -12.19 -2.28 2.53
N LEU A 186 -12.20 -1.29 3.43
CA LEU A 186 -12.84 -0.01 3.17
C LEU A 186 -12.28 0.56 1.85
N SER A 187 -13.16 0.80 0.88
CA SER A 187 -12.79 1.44 -0.38
C SER A 187 -13.11 2.94 -0.30
N ARG A 188 -12.11 3.79 -0.52
CA ARG A 188 -12.35 5.24 -0.66
C ARG A 188 -13.02 5.52 -2.02
N PRO A 189 -13.82 6.59 -2.16
CA PRO A 189 -14.50 6.92 -3.41
C PRO A 189 -13.54 7.18 -4.59
N ASP A 190 -12.46 7.95 -4.35
CA ASP A 190 -11.37 8.14 -5.30
C ASP A 190 -10.09 7.48 -4.77
N PRO A 191 -9.67 6.35 -5.36
CA PRO A 191 -8.47 5.62 -4.94
C PRO A 191 -7.15 6.35 -5.17
N SER A 192 -7.15 7.37 -6.03
CA SER A 192 -5.96 8.15 -6.37
C SER A 192 -5.84 9.44 -5.56
N TYR A 193 -6.82 9.72 -4.70
CA TYR A 193 -6.95 10.98 -4.00
C TYR A 193 -5.93 11.14 -2.86
N ALA A 194 -5.81 10.10 -2.04
CA ALA A 194 -5.05 10.15 -0.79
C ALA A 194 -3.54 10.18 -1.03
N GLN A 195 -2.83 10.84 -0.12
CA GLN A 195 -1.37 10.93 -0.13
C GLN A 195 -0.78 10.11 1.03
N PRO A 196 0.23 9.27 0.77
CA PRO A 196 0.92 8.55 1.85
C PRO A 196 1.71 9.53 2.73
N SER A 197 1.91 9.17 4.00
CA SER A 197 2.68 10.01 4.93
C SER A 197 4.15 10.12 4.49
N ALA A 198 4.81 11.23 4.85
CA ALA A 198 6.25 11.39 4.62
C ALA A 198 7.06 10.27 5.30
N ARG A 199 6.65 9.85 6.50
CA ARG A 199 7.27 8.75 7.23
C ARG A 199 7.15 7.44 6.46
N TYR A 200 5.98 7.13 5.91
CA TYR A 200 5.75 5.90 5.16
C TYR A 200 6.48 5.89 3.82
N LEU A 201 6.46 6.99 3.07
CA LEU A 201 7.24 7.12 1.84
C LEU A 201 8.74 6.95 2.10
N LYS A 202 9.25 7.49 3.22
CA LYS A 202 10.64 7.31 3.62
C LYS A 202 11.01 5.83 3.78
N LEU A 203 10.14 5.00 4.37
CA LEU A 203 10.38 3.56 4.45
C LEU A 203 10.50 2.93 3.06
N ILE A 204 9.64 3.31 2.12
CA ILE A 204 9.69 2.76 0.76
C ILE A 204 10.97 3.21 0.04
N THR A 205 11.34 4.49 0.14
CA THR A 205 12.54 5.02 -0.53
C THR A 205 13.82 4.46 0.08
N ASP A 206 13.92 4.40 1.41
CA ASP A 206 15.08 3.83 2.09
C ASP A 206 15.23 2.34 1.74
N GLY A 207 14.14 1.58 1.76
CA GLY A 207 14.14 0.17 1.36
C GLY A 207 14.54 -0.04 -0.11
N ALA A 208 14.11 0.86 -1.00
CA ALA A 208 14.51 0.84 -2.39
C ALA A 208 16.03 1.07 -2.56
N ASP A 209 16.61 1.97 -1.76
CA ASP A 209 18.06 2.19 -1.72
C ASP A 209 18.82 1.00 -1.12
N GLU A 210 18.37 0.50 0.03
CA GLU A 210 18.93 -0.65 0.75
C GLU A 210 18.96 -1.92 -0.09
N CYS A 211 17.93 -2.13 -0.92
CA CYS A 211 17.83 -3.27 -1.83
C CYS A 211 18.44 -2.99 -3.22
N SER A 212 19.01 -1.80 -3.42
CA SER A 212 19.59 -1.37 -4.70
C SER A 212 18.63 -1.59 -5.88
N LEU A 213 17.38 -1.16 -5.72
CA LEU A 213 16.41 -1.16 -6.81
C LEU A 213 16.92 -0.28 -7.97
N PRO A 214 16.50 -0.55 -9.23
CA PRO A 214 16.93 0.22 -10.40
C PRO A 214 16.79 1.73 -10.17
N ALA A 215 17.81 2.51 -10.54
CA ALA A 215 17.86 3.95 -10.32
C ALA A 215 16.61 4.68 -10.85
N GLU A 216 16.11 4.27 -12.02
CA GLU A 216 14.87 4.80 -12.61
C GLU A 216 13.65 4.63 -11.69
N TYR A 217 13.54 3.50 -10.99
CA TYR A 217 12.43 3.27 -10.06
C TYR A 217 12.60 4.05 -8.76
N ARG A 218 13.84 4.20 -8.27
CA ARG A 218 14.15 5.01 -7.10
C ARG A 218 13.84 6.48 -7.33
N GLU A 219 14.12 7.01 -8.52
CA GLU A 219 13.75 8.38 -8.92
C GLU A 219 12.23 8.55 -8.93
N TYR A 220 11.49 7.59 -9.49
CA TYR A 220 10.02 7.59 -9.44
C TYR A 220 9.50 7.63 -7.99
N LEU A 221 10.02 6.77 -7.10
CA LEU A 221 9.59 6.73 -5.70
C LEU A 221 9.94 8.05 -4.97
N GLY A 222 11.10 8.64 -5.26
CA GLY A 222 11.51 9.93 -4.70
C GLY A 222 10.69 11.12 -5.18
N ALA A 223 10.01 11.00 -6.33
CA ALA A 223 9.12 12.03 -6.86
C ALA A 223 7.69 11.99 -6.28
N LEU A 224 7.35 10.98 -5.47
CA LEU A 224 6.03 10.86 -4.85
C LEU A 224 5.82 11.97 -3.82
N ARG A 225 4.66 12.65 -3.90
CA ARG A 225 4.31 13.75 -2.99
C ARG A 225 3.81 13.21 -1.65
N PRO A 226 4.48 13.50 -0.52
CA PRO A 226 3.98 13.11 0.79
C PRO A 226 2.80 13.97 1.23
N TYR A 227 1.94 13.39 2.07
CA TYR A 227 0.95 14.12 2.85
C TYR A 227 1.62 15.02 3.89
N THR A 228 1.18 16.28 3.96
CA THR A 228 1.62 17.24 4.98
C THR A 228 0.44 18.03 5.53
N ILE A 229 0.42 18.24 6.84
CA ILE A 229 -0.53 19.14 7.49
C ILE A 229 -0.06 20.58 7.27
N THR A 230 -0.88 21.38 6.61
CA THR A 230 -0.55 22.77 6.25
C THR A 230 -1.17 23.80 7.20
N THR A 231 -2.25 23.47 7.91
CA THR A 231 -2.97 24.42 8.77
C THR A 231 -2.94 24.04 10.27
N GLN A 232 -3.05 25.04 11.15
CA GLN A 232 -3.20 24.79 12.60
C GLN A 232 -4.53 24.10 12.95
N LYS A 233 -5.57 24.34 12.13
CA LYS A 233 -6.87 23.70 12.27
C LYS A 233 -6.78 22.18 12.09
N GLN A 234 -6.07 21.74 11.04
CA GLN A 234 -5.78 20.32 10.82
C GLN A 234 -4.93 19.73 11.95
N ARG A 235 -3.95 20.47 12.50
CA ARG A 235 -3.15 19.98 13.65
C ARG A 235 -4.00 19.74 14.89
N LEU A 236 -4.91 20.66 15.19
CA LEU A 236 -5.87 20.50 16.30
C LEU A 236 -6.83 19.34 16.01
N GLY A 237 -7.33 19.23 14.78
CA GLY A 237 -8.18 18.12 14.33
C GLY A 237 -7.49 16.78 14.51
N ALA A 238 -6.24 16.66 14.07
CA ALA A 238 -5.41 15.46 14.23
C ALA A 238 -5.27 15.07 15.71
N PHE A 239 -4.99 16.03 16.59
CA PHE A 239 -4.88 15.78 18.02
C PHE A 239 -6.19 15.26 18.61
N ILE A 240 -7.33 15.91 18.30
CA ILE A 240 -8.64 15.49 18.79
C ILE A 240 -9.00 14.10 18.23
N PHE A 241 -8.77 13.89 16.94
CA PHE A 241 -9.07 12.64 16.25
C PHE A 241 -8.29 11.46 16.85
N LEU A 242 -6.97 11.61 17.02
CA LEU A 242 -6.14 10.58 17.64
C LEU A 242 -6.46 10.37 19.11
N SER A 243 -6.81 11.43 19.86
CA SER A 243 -7.20 11.27 21.26
C SER A 243 -8.50 10.48 21.41
N LEU A 244 -9.42 10.64 20.46
CA LEU A 244 -10.68 9.91 20.43
C LEU A 244 -10.51 8.46 19.95
N TRP A 245 -9.88 8.26 18.79
CA TRP A 245 -9.82 6.95 18.12
C TRP A 245 -8.58 6.13 18.46
N GLY A 246 -7.48 6.77 18.86
CA GLY A 246 -6.21 6.12 19.15
C GLY A 246 -6.31 4.97 20.16
N PRO A 247 -7.04 5.09 21.29
CA PRO A 247 -7.22 3.99 22.23
C PRO A 247 -7.91 2.77 21.62
N PHE A 248 -8.90 2.95 20.74
CA PHE A 248 -9.61 1.86 20.07
C PHE A 248 -8.75 1.19 19.02
N ILE A 249 -7.98 1.97 18.25
CA ILE A 249 -7.02 1.47 17.26
C ILE A 249 -5.93 0.65 17.97
N ALA A 250 -5.39 1.15 19.09
CA ALA A 250 -4.41 0.42 19.89
C ALA A 250 -4.99 -0.88 20.47
N LEU A 251 -6.25 -0.86 20.90
CA LEU A 251 -6.95 -2.07 21.38
C LEU A 251 -7.08 -3.12 20.27
N VAL A 252 -7.44 -2.72 19.05
CA VAL A 252 -7.52 -3.64 17.90
C VAL A 252 -6.18 -4.33 17.66
N PHE A 253 -5.08 -3.58 17.58
CA PHE A 253 -3.76 -4.16 17.38
C PHE A 253 -3.33 -5.08 18.54
N ALA A 254 -3.64 -4.71 19.78
CA ALA A 254 -3.34 -5.53 20.95
C ALA A 254 -4.13 -6.85 20.93
N LEU A 255 -5.40 -6.82 20.53
CA LEU A 255 -6.22 -8.03 20.40
C LEU A 255 -5.74 -8.92 19.24
N GLN A 256 -5.34 -8.33 18.11
CA GLN A 256 -4.81 -9.10 16.97
C GLN A 256 -3.54 -9.85 17.37
N GLU A 257 -2.64 -9.22 18.11
CA GLU A 257 -1.43 -9.88 18.62
C GLU A 257 -1.76 -10.99 19.63
N ALA A 258 -2.76 -10.78 20.49
CA ALA A 258 -3.13 -11.73 21.54
C ALA A 258 -3.89 -12.97 21.01
N PHE A 259 -4.61 -12.86 19.89
CA PHE A 259 -5.52 -13.88 19.38
C PHE A 259 -5.13 -14.49 18.02
N LYS A 260 -3.99 -14.10 17.43
CA LYS A 260 -3.51 -14.70 16.17
C LYS A 260 -3.25 -16.20 16.29
N ASP A 261 -3.54 -16.94 15.22
CA ASP A 261 -3.21 -18.36 15.11
C ASP A 261 -1.76 -18.61 14.65
N SER A 262 -1.40 -19.88 14.44
CA SER A 262 -0.07 -20.28 13.96
C SER A 262 0.27 -19.79 12.56
N ASP A 263 -0.74 -19.50 11.74
CA ASP A 263 -0.59 -18.96 10.38
C ASP A 263 -0.59 -17.42 10.39
N GLY A 264 -0.69 -16.80 11.57
CA GLY A 264 -0.78 -15.37 11.76
C GLY A 264 -2.16 -14.78 11.51
N ARG A 265 -3.19 -15.60 11.28
CA ARG A 265 -4.55 -15.10 11.01
C ARG A 265 -5.29 -14.77 12.29
N SER A 266 -6.10 -13.71 12.24
CA SER A 266 -7.00 -13.32 13.33
C SER A 266 -8.33 -14.08 13.27
N PRO A 267 -8.97 -14.39 14.40
CA PRO A 267 -10.30 -14.98 14.41
C PRO A 267 -11.34 -14.09 13.74
N ASP A 268 -12.34 -14.69 13.08
CA ASP A 268 -13.34 -13.97 12.28
C ASP A 268 -14.07 -12.85 13.04
N TRP A 269 -14.41 -13.08 14.32
CA TRP A 269 -15.08 -12.07 15.14
C TRP A 269 -14.21 -10.82 15.34
N LEU A 270 -12.88 -11.00 15.43
CA LEU A 270 -11.92 -9.92 15.60
C LEU A 270 -11.68 -9.17 14.29
N VAL A 271 -11.68 -9.90 13.17
CA VAL A 271 -11.68 -9.31 11.82
C VAL A 271 -12.91 -8.41 11.63
N GLN A 272 -14.10 -8.89 11.97
CA GLN A 272 -15.34 -8.11 11.88
C GLN A 272 -15.34 -6.91 12.82
N LEU A 273 -14.88 -7.07 14.07
CA LEU A 273 -14.75 -5.98 15.04
C LEU A 273 -13.79 -4.89 14.54
N SER A 274 -12.62 -5.29 14.04
CA SER A 274 -11.64 -4.37 13.44
C SER A 274 -12.26 -3.60 12.28
N GLY A 275 -12.91 -4.29 11.34
CA GLY A 275 -13.61 -3.67 10.21
C GLY A 275 -14.66 -2.66 10.65
N ALA A 276 -15.47 -2.99 11.66
CA ALA A 276 -16.48 -2.08 12.21
C ALA A 276 -15.88 -0.83 12.85
N ILE A 277 -14.77 -0.97 13.62
CA ILE A 277 -14.07 0.16 14.22
C ILE A 277 -13.49 1.07 13.13
N PHE A 278 -12.78 0.52 12.14
CA PHE A 278 -12.21 1.32 11.06
C PHE A 278 -13.29 1.98 10.19
N ALA A 279 -14.43 1.32 9.96
CA ALA A 279 -15.57 1.95 9.30
C ALA A 279 -16.10 3.16 10.09
N ALA A 280 -16.18 3.05 11.43
CA ALA A 280 -16.60 4.15 12.28
C ALA A 280 -15.58 5.31 12.33
N VAL A 281 -14.28 4.99 12.36
CA VAL A 281 -13.17 5.96 12.25
C VAL A 281 -13.35 6.82 10.99
N TRP A 282 -13.48 6.17 9.84
CA TRP A 282 -13.61 6.84 8.55
C TRP A 282 -14.95 7.56 8.39
N SER A 283 -16.06 6.97 8.85
CA SER A 283 -17.35 7.65 8.85
C SER A 283 -17.34 8.92 9.69
N SER A 284 -16.72 8.91 10.88
CA SER A 284 -16.58 10.12 11.70
C SER A 284 -15.71 11.18 11.02
N TYR A 285 -14.70 10.75 10.26
CA TYR A 285 -13.86 11.66 9.51
C TYR A 285 -14.64 12.32 8.37
N ASP A 286 -15.30 11.52 7.53
CA ASP A 286 -16.03 11.99 6.35
C ASP A 286 -17.22 12.89 6.70
N THR A 287 -17.88 12.63 7.84
CA THR A 287 -19.09 13.36 8.25
C THR A 287 -18.83 14.59 9.10
N PHE A 288 -17.66 14.69 9.74
CA PHE A 288 -17.38 15.76 10.71
C PHE A 288 -15.96 16.30 10.61
N PHE A 289 -14.93 15.46 10.76
CA PHE A 289 -13.57 16.00 10.89
C PHE A 289 -13.06 16.64 9.60
N HIS A 290 -13.35 16.05 8.45
CA HIS A 290 -12.96 16.60 7.15
C HIS A 290 -13.48 18.04 6.98
N ASP A 291 -14.77 18.26 7.24
CA ASP A 291 -15.40 19.56 7.05
C ASP A 291 -14.98 20.57 8.12
N VAL A 292 -14.88 20.12 9.37
CA VAL A 292 -14.57 20.99 10.51
C VAL A 292 -13.08 21.30 10.59
N PHE A 293 -12.17 20.35 10.39
CA PHE A 293 -10.75 20.55 10.65
C PHE A 293 -9.87 20.64 9.41
N GLY A 294 -10.37 20.27 8.24
CA GLY A 294 -9.58 20.24 7.01
C GLY A 294 -9.33 18.82 6.54
N ASP A 295 -8.73 18.72 5.36
CA ASP A 295 -8.41 17.44 4.72
C ASP A 295 -7.32 16.68 5.52
N GLY A 296 -7.60 15.44 5.88
CA GLY A 296 -6.69 14.52 6.55
C GLY A 296 -6.12 13.44 5.64
N GLU A 297 -6.47 13.44 4.36
CA GLU A 297 -6.02 12.50 3.33
C GLU A 297 -5.05 13.13 2.34
N ARG A 298 -5.13 14.44 2.12
CA ARG A 298 -4.35 15.16 1.13
C ARG A 298 -3.85 16.51 1.64
N THR A 299 -2.64 16.87 1.21
CA THR A 299 -2.06 18.19 1.47
C THR A 299 -2.90 19.26 0.77
N MET A 300 -3.42 20.21 1.55
CA MET A 300 -4.21 21.33 1.02
C MET A 300 -3.30 22.40 0.43
N ASP A 301 -3.57 22.81 -0.81
CA ASP A 301 -2.89 23.93 -1.47
C ASP A 301 -3.57 25.27 -1.08
N GLU A 302 -2.94 26.42 -1.40
CA GLU A 302 -3.46 27.75 -1.03
C GLU A 302 -4.86 28.03 -1.60
N HIS A 303 -5.16 27.49 -2.78
CA HIS A 303 -6.47 27.61 -3.41
C HIS A 303 -7.56 26.88 -2.62
N ASP A 304 -7.28 25.66 -2.15
CA ASP A 304 -8.21 24.84 -1.36
C ASP A 304 -8.58 25.52 -0.03
N GLN A 305 -7.65 26.28 0.54
CA GLN A 305 -7.87 27.08 1.74
C GLN A 305 -8.80 28.26 1.45
N SER A 306 -8.58 28.95 0.33
CA SER A 306 -9.39 30.12 -0.07
C SER A 306 -10.85 29.75 -0.38
N ASP A 307 -11.08 28.64 -1.09
CA ASP A 307 -12.44 28.17 -1.41
C ASP A 307 -13.19 27.73 -0.16
N ARG A 308 -12.51 27.07 0.79
CA ARG A 308 -13.11 26.71 2.08
C ARG A 308 -13.42 27.93 2.94
N ASP A 309 -12.53 28.92 3.00
CA ASP A 309 -12.78 30.15 3.74
C ASP A 309 -13.97 30.93 3.15
N VAL A 310 -14.10 30.94 1.82
CA VAL A 310 -15.27 31.53 1.13
C VAL A 310 -16.54 30.74 1.45
N CYS A 311 -16.50 29.41 1.44
CA CYS A 311 -17.63 28.55 1.76
C CYS A 311 -18.07 28.68 3.23
N ALA A 312 -17.11 28.70 4.16
CA ALA A 312 -17.35 28.90 5.59
C ALA A 312 -17.95 30.29 5.89
N ARG A 313 -17.52 31.34 5.16
CA ARG A 313 -18.08 32.69 5.28
C ARG A 313 -19.49 32.83 4.69
N ARG A 314 -19.84 31.99 3.70
CA ARG A 314 -21.19 32.01 3.08
C ARG A 314 -22.25 31.28 3.92
N GLY A 315 -21.85 30.52 4.94
CA GLY A 315 -22.76 29.72 5.77
C GLY A 315 -23.40 28.57 4.97
N PRO A 316 -24.01 27.56 5.64
CA PRO A 316 -24.66 26.47 4.94
C PRO A 316 -25.80 27.03 4.08
N ALA A 317 -25.71 26.83 2.76
CA ALA A 317 -26.83 27.07 1.87
C ALA A 317 -27.98 26.16 2.35
N ARG A 318 -29.04 26.79 2.89
CA ARG A 318 -30.28 26.09 3.23
C ARG A 318 -30.81 25.48 1.93
N ARG A 319 -30.62 24.17 1.75
CA ARG A 319 -31.39 23.41 0.75
C ARG A 319 -32.85 23.44 1.23
N TRP A 320 -33.69 24.14 0.48
CA TRP A 320 -35.15 24.05 0.56
C TRP A 320 -35.61 23.00 -0.45
#